data_AF-A0A7L6N0A0-F1
#
_entry.id   AF-A0A7L6N0A0-F1
#
_cell.length_a   1.000
_cell.length_b   1.000
_cell.length_c   1.000
_cell.angle_alpha   90.00
_cell.angle_beta   90.00
_cell.angle_gamma   90.00
#
_symmetry.space_group_name_H-M   'P 1'
#
loop_
_entity.id
_entity.type
_entity.pdbx_description
1 polymer ?
#
loop_
_entity_poly.entity_id
_entity_poly.type
_entity_poly.pdbx_seq_one_letter_code
_entity_poly.pdbx_strand_id
1 'polypeptide(L)'
;MNLKIMGQNLDDSIQLIESNTIQYHQQIYQIPDEFDFLVIEFKDKKQDNKILSEFKDTMQKLDIDISIISLKDYLHMMDKIDDYDLKNRCHHYLYEKERMIQAQASLENHDYMTLGQLMNQSYDSNKNFYTQSTQKQDQLIIFSRKFGSIGANIDRNHLIVLVSKSKKQKIFYDINQHYKQIYNDNLRLI
;
A
#
# COMPACT_ATOMS: atom_id res chain seq x y z
N MET A 1 -1.48 -6.69 15.80
CA MET A 1 -0.64 -6.47 14.59
C MET A 1 -0.60 -4.97 14.33
N ASN A 2 0.37 -4.43 13.58
CA ASN A 2 0.27 -3.05 13.10
C ASN A 2 0.97 -2.99 11.74
N LEU A 3 0.15 -3.12 10.69
CA LEU A 3 0.59 -3.18 9.30
C LEU A 3 -0.04 -2.06 8.50
N LYS A 4 0.76 -1.36 7.69
CA LYS A 4 0.24 -0.31 6.81
C LYS A 4 -0.48 -0.91 5.61
N ILE A 5 -1.76 -0.60 5.43
CA ILE A 5 -2.51 -0.98 4.22
C ILE A 5 -2.43 0.09 3.13
N MET A 6 -2.13 1.33 3.52
CA MET A 6 -1.84 2.47 2.64
C MET A 6 -0.99 3.51 3.40
N GLY A 7 -0.39 4.47 2.68
CA GLY A 7 0.40 5.54 3.27
C GLY A 7 1.77 5.08 3.76
N GLN A 8 2.40 4.12 3.05
CA GLN A 8 3.70 3.56 3.44
C GLN A 8 4.77 4.65 3.62
N ASN A 9 4.75 5.66 2.74
CA ASN A 9 5.74 6.75 2.66
C ASN A 9 5.27 8.06 3.31
N LEU A 10 4.09 8.05 3.94
CA LEU A 10 3.52 9.20 4.62
C LEU A 10 3.75 9.07 6.14
N ASP A 11 3.74 10.22 6.83
CA ASP A 11 3.90 10.28 8.29
C ASP A 11 2.67 9.69 8.98
N ASP A 12 1.48 9.90 8.40
CA ASP A 12 0.26 9.19 8.74
C ASP A 12 0.04 7.98 7.82
N SER A 13 -0.68 6.97 8.32
CA SER A 13 -1.00 5.77 7.53
C SER A 13 -2.30 5.13 8.01
N ILE A 14 -2.98 4.43 7.10
CA ILE A 14 -4.10 3.56 7.46
C ILE A 14 -3.52 2.20 7.82
N GLN A 15 -3.84 1.74 9.02
CA GLN A 15 -3.20 0.58 9.64
C GLN A 15 -4.19 -0.53 9.93
N LEU A 16 -3.83 -1.75 9.57
CA LEU A 16 -4.50 -2.96 10.03
C LEU A 16 -3.92 -3.33 11.40
N ILE A 17 -4.74 -3.24 12.44
CA ILE A 17 -4.30 -3.58 13.81
C ILE A 17 -4.69 -5.00 14.21
N GLU A 18 -5.80 -5.49 13.67
CA GLU A 18 -6.29 -6.88 13.75
C GLU A 18 -6.91 -7.25 12.40
N SER A 19 -7.13 -8.54 12.12
CA SER A 19 -7.63 -8.97 10.79
C SER A 19 -8.97 -8.36 10.40
N ASN A 20 -9.76 -7.92 11.38
CA ASN A 20 -11.07 -7.28 11.22
C ASN A 20 -11.10 -5.81 11.67
N THR A 21 -9.95 -5.22 12.04
CA THR A 21 -9.92 -3.87 12.64
C THR A 21 -8.87 -3.00 11.97
N ILE A 22 -9.32 -1.86 11.44
CA ILE A 22 -8.49 -0.82 10.84
C ILE A 22 -8.43 0.38 11.79
N GLN A 23 -7.26 1.01 11.88
CA GLN A 23 -7.05 2.28 12.56
C GLN A 23 -6.56 3.33 11.57
N TYR A 24 -7.13 4.53 11.68
CA TYR A 24 -6.59 5.73 11.03
C TYR A 24 -6.72 6.92 11.98
N HIS A 25 -5.61 7.63 12.24
CA HIS A 25 -5.51 8.59 13.34
C HIS A 25 -6.00 8.00 14.68
N GLN A 26 -6.98 8.66 15.32
CA GLN A 26 -7.59 8.24 16.58
C GLN A 26 -8.88 7.42 16.36
N GLN A 27 -9.26 7.15 15.11
CA GLN A 27 -10.48 6.44 14.77
C GLN A 27 -10.19 4.96 14.52
N ILE A 28 -11.14 4.12 14.97
CA ILE A 28 -11.13 2.67 14.79
C ILE A 28 -12.33 2.29 13.94
N TYR A 29 -12.08 1.49 12.91
CA TYR A 29 -13.06 1.01 11.96
C TYR A 29 -13.14 -0.51 12.07
N GLN A 30 -14.33 -1.00 12.42
CA GLN A 30 -14.64 -2.43 12.40
C GLN A 30 -15.03 -2.84 10.99
N ILE A 31 -14.42 -3.92 10.51
CA ILE A 31 -14.71 -4.46 9.18
C ILE A 31 -16.00 -5.28 9.26
N PRO A 32 -16.98 -5.06 8.35
CA PRO A 32 -18.18 -5.87 8.26
C PRO A 32 -17.86 -7.35 8.05
N ASP A 33 -18.73 -8.22 8.56
CA ASP A 33 -18.54 -9.68 8.53
C ASP A 33 -18.43 -10.29 7.13
N GLU A 34 -18.82 -9.57 6.08
CA GLU A 34 -18.68 -10.02 4.69
C GLU A 34 -17.24 -9.93 4.17
N PHE A 35 -16.38 -9.13 4.81
CA PHE A 35 -14.98 -8.91 4.44
C PHE A 35 -14.03 -9.39 5.52
N ASP A 36 -12.78 -9.62 5.14
CA ASP A 36 -11.70 -9.97 6.05
C ASP A 36 -10.34 -9.62 5.43
N PHE A 37 -9.32 -9.43 6.26
CA PHE A 37 -7.94 -9.36 5.79
C PHE A 37 -7.24 -10.72 5.91
N LEU A 38 -6.59 -11.09 4.82
CA LEU A 38 -5.63 -12.18 4.74
C LEU A 38 -4.23 -11.57 4.85
N VAL A 39 -3.51 -11.89 5.93
CA VAL A 39 -2.13 -11.41 6.13
C VAL A 39 -1.17 -12.59 5.96
N ILE A 40 -0.27 -12.44 5.00
CA ILE A 40 0.64 -13.50 4.60
C ILE A 40 2.08 -13.04 4.80
N GLU A 41 2.81 -13.72 5.67
CA GLU A 41 4.25 -13.57 5.82
C GLU A 41 4.98 -14.24 4.65
N PHE A 42 5.96 -13.55 4.10
CA PHE A 42 6.89 -14.09 3.11
C PHE A 42 8.33 -13.65 3.41
N LYS A 43 9.31 -14.43 2.96
CA LYS A 43 10.73 -14.06 3.10
C LYS A 43 11.20 -13.31 1.87
N ASP A 44 11.77 -12.13 2.07
CA ASP A 44 12.39 -11.37 0.99
C ASP A 44 13.60 -10.57 1.47
N LYS A 45 14.36 -10.05 0.51
CA LYS A 45 15.49 -9.15 0.80
C LYS A 45 14.98 -7.87 1.43
N LYS A 46 15.76 -7.33 2.37
CA LYS A 46 15.48 -6.03 2.97
C LYS A 46 15.55 -4.96 1.89
N GLN A 47 14.48 -4.17 1.76
CA GLN A 47 14.51 -2.98 0.92
C GLN A 47 15.37 -1.89 1.56
N ASP A 48 16.09 -1.16 0.72
CA ASP A 48 16.86 0.00 1.16
C ASP A 48 15.92 1.21 1.26
N ASN A 49 15.76 1.74 2.47
CA ASN A 49 14.93 2.91 2.74
C ASN A 49 15.63 4.23 2.41
N LYS A 50 16.86 4.19 1.87
CA LYS A 50 17.65 5.37 1.52
C LYS A 50 16.90 6.36 0.62
N ILE A 51 16.05 5.85 -0.28
CA ILE A 51 15.24 6.67 -1.20
C ILE A 51 14.28 7.62 -0.45
N LEU A 52 13.62 7.14 0.62
CA LEU A 52 12.69 7.94 1.40
C LEU A 52 13.43 9.05 2.16
N SER A 53 14.59 8.74 2.76
CA SER A 53 15.42 9.75 3.42
C SER A 53 15.95 10.79 2.43
N GLU A 54 16.46 10.35 1.28
CA GLU A 54 16.97 11.25 0.24
C GLU A 54 15.88 12.17 -0.30
N PHE A 55 14.65 11.67 -0.45
CA PHE A 55 13.50 12.47 -0.85
C PHE A 55 13.19 13.57 0.16
N LYS A 56 13.06 13.21 1.45
CA LYS A 56 12.79 14.17 2.53
C LYS A 56 13.90 15.22 2.66
N ASP A 57 15.16 14.79 2.61
CA ASP A 57 16.33 15.70 2.66
C ASP A 57 16.35 16.66 1.47
N THR A 58 15.98 16.20 0.28
CA THR A 58 15.94 17.04 -0.93
C THR A 58 14.84 18.08 -0.83
N MET A 59 13.64 17.70 -0.39
CA MET A 59 12.54 18.65 -0.16
C MET A 59 12.94 19.74 0.85
N GLN A 60 13.60 19.35 1.95
CA GLN A 60 14.09 20.28 2.96
C GLN A 60 15.14 21.26 2.40
N LYS A 61 16.11 20.78 1.61
CA LYS A 61 17.14 21.64 0.98
C LYS A 61 16.57 22.65 0.00
N LEU A 62 15.44 22.33 -0.63
CA LEU A 62 14.73 23.20 -1.55
C LEU A 62 13.78 24.17 -0.84
N ASP A 63 13.69 24.12 0.50
CA ASP A 63 12.71 24.86 1.31
C ASP A 63 11.25 24.59 0.85
N ILE A 64 10.99 23.33 0.47
CA ILE A 64 9.68 22.88 0.01
C ILE A 64 9.07 21.98 1.08
N ASP A 65 8.00 22.45 1.70
CA ASP A 65 7.16 21.60 2.54
C ASP A 65 6.09 20.89 1.71
N ILE A 66 6.40 19.68 1.26
CA ILE A 66 5.47 18.84 0.50
C ILE A 66 4.24 18.42 1.32
N SER A 67 4.28 18.58 2.66
CA SER A 67 3.16 18.21 3.53
C SER A 67 1.99 19.20 3.43
N ILE A 68 2.22 20.43 2.97
CA ILE A 68 1.20 21.48 2.84
C ILE A 68 0.83 21.79 1.39
N ILE A 69 1.54 21.21 0.41
CA ILE A 69 1.28 21.42 -1.01
C ILE A 69 0.01 20.67 -1.44
N SER A 70 -0.88 21.37 -2.14
CA SER A 70 -2.03 20.74 -2.80
C SER A 70 -1.64 20.17 -4.17
N LEU A 71 -2.39 19.19 -4.69
CA LEU A 71 -2.20 18.70 -6.06
C LEU A 71 -2.28 19.82 -7.10
N LYS A 72 -3.14 20.83 -6.88
CA LYS A 72 -3.28 21.98 -7.77
C LYS A 72 -2.01 22.82 -7.81
N ASP A 73 -1.46 23.14 -6.64
CA ASP A 73 -0.23 23.94 -6.53
C ASP A 73 0.98 23.18 -7.06
N TYR A 74 1.02 21.86 -6.85
CA TYR A 74 2.07 21.00 -7.36
C TYR A 74 2.22 21.06 -8.88
N LEU A 75 1.12 21.04 -9.63
CA LEU A 75 1.16 21.11 -11.10
C LEU A 75 1.85 22.40 -11.59
N HIS A 76 1.75 23.50 -10.84
CA HIS A 76 2.42 24.76 -11.15
C HIS A 76 3.90 24.78 -10.70
N MET A 77 4.29 23.91 -9.75
CA MET A 77 5.67 23.80 -9.27
C MET A 77 6.53 22.83 -10.11
N MET A 78 5.92 21.87 -10.80
CA MET A 78 6.66 20.84 -11.57
C MET A 78 7.61 21.44 -12.61
N ASP A 79 7.30 22.60 -13.17
CA ASP A 79 8.17 23.27 -14.15
C ASP A 79 9.51 23.76 -13.55
N LYS A 80 9.60 23.84 -12.21
CA LYS A 80 10.81 24.30 -11.50
C LYS A 80 11.70 23.17 -11.00
N ILE A 81 11.25 21.93 -11.11
CA ILE A 81 12.02 20.75 -10.73
C ILE A 81 12.58 20.15 -12.02
N ASP A 82 13.88 20.00 -12.16
CA ASP A 82 14.45 19.34 -13.36
C ASP A 82 14.66 17.84 -13.17
N ASP A 83 14.74 17.40 -11.91
CA ASP A 83 14.93 16.00 -11.54
C ASP A 83 13.63 15.18 -11.75
N TYR A 84 13.69 14.25 -12.70
CA TYR A 84 12.57 13.38 -13.05
C TYR A 84 12.18 12.41 -11.93
N ASP A 85 13.15 11.86 -11.21
CA ASP A 85 12.88 10.95 -10.11
C ASP A 85 12.24 11.71 -8.94
N LEU A 86 12.69 12.94 -8.70
CA LEU A 86 12.09 13.82 -7.70
C LEU A 86 10.62 14.15 -8.03
N LYS A 87 10.32 14.44 -9.31
CA LYS A 87 8.94 14.64 -9.78
C LYS A 87 8.07 13.41 -9.55
N ASN A 88 8.55 12.22 -9.91
CA ASN A 88 7.80 10.99 -9.68
C ASN A 88 7.51 10.78 -8.19
N ARG A 89 8.49 11.06 -7.33
CA ARG A 89 8.32 10.91 -5.88
C ARG A 89 7.32 11.91 -5.30
N CYS A 90 7.39 13.17 -5.72
CA CYS A 90 6.39 14.18 -5.34
C CYS A 90 4.99 13.78 -5.82
N HIS A 91 4.89 13.30 -7.07
CA HIS A 91 3.63 12.80 -7.63
C HIS A 91 3.06 11.65 -6.79
N HIS A 92 3.86 10.63 -6.50
CA HIS A 92 3.45 9.54 -5.63
C HIS A 92 2.95 10.06 -4.27
N TYR A 93 3.75 10.91 -3.60
CA TYR A 93 3.45 11.42 -2.27
C TYR A 93 2.10 12.16 -2.23
N LEU A 94 1.87 13.08 -3.16
CA LEU A 94 0.64 13.89 -3.20
C LEU A 94 -0.58 13.06 -3.57
N TYR A 95 -0.45 12.16 -4.54
CA TYR A 95 -1.57 11.28 -4.89
C TYR A 95 -1.83 10.22 -3.80
N GLU A 96 -0.82 9.81 -3.03
CA GLU A 96 -1.04 8.91 -1.87
C GLU A 96 -1.84 9.60 -0.78
N LYS A 97 -1.63 10.90 -0.55
CA LYS A 97 -2.46 11.69 0.38
C LYS A 97 -3.91 11.74 -0.06
N GLU A 98 -4.17 12.02 -1.32
CA GLU A 98 -5.54 12.01 -1.85
C GLU A 98 -6.18 10.61 -1.75
N ARG A 99 -5.41 9.55 -2.04
CA ARG A 99 -5.89 8.17 -1.83
C ARG A 99 -6.23 7.91 -0.37
N MET A 100 -5.46 8.42 0.58
CA MET A 100 -5.76 8.30 2.01
C MET A 100 -7.08 8.99 2.39
N ILE A 101 -7.33 10.19 1.86
CA ILE A 101 -8.61 10.89 2.06
C ILE A 101 -9.78 10.06 1.49
N GLN A 102 -9.61 9.51 0.28
CA GLN A 102 -10.63 8.65 -0.35
C GLN A 102 -10.84 7.34 0.40
N ALA A 103 -9.79 6.75 0.96
CA ALA A 103 -9.90 5.53 1.75
C ALA A 103 -10.56 5.79 3.10
N GLN A 104 -10.29 6.92 3.74
CA GLN A 104 -11.04 7.34 4.93
C GLN A 104 -12.54 7.43 4.61
N ALA A 105 -12.90 8.14 3.54
CA ALA A 105 -14.31 8.23 3.11
C ALA A 105 -14.90 6.84 2.80
N SER A 106 -14.11 5.94 2.21
CA SER A 106 -14.55 4.55 1.96
C SER A 106 -14.81 3.79 3.25
N LEU A 107 -13.97 3.96 4.27
CA LEU A 107 -14.16 3.35 5.59
C LEU A 107 -15.40 3.89 6.30
N GLU A 108 -15.62 5.21 6.26
CA GLU A 108 -16.78 5.87 6.85
C GLU A 108 -18.10 5.44 6.18
N ASN A 109 -18.07 5.15 4.88
CA ASN A 109 -19.24 4.73 4.10
C ASN A 109 -19.37 3.21 3.94
N HIS A 110 -18.51 2.42 4.59
CA HIS A 110 -18.44 0.95 4.43
C HIS A 110 -18.24 0.46 2.97
N ASP A 111 -17.57 1.25 2.13
CA ASP A 111 -17.25 0.91 0.74
C ASP A 111 -15.88 0.20 0.64
N TYR A 112 -15.86 -1.07 1.04
CA TYR A 112 -14.64 -1.88 1.02
C TYR A 112 -14.20 -2.28 -0.39
N MET A 113 -15.08 -2.18 -1.38
CA MET A 113 -14.72 -2.38 -2.78
C MET A 113 -13.82 -1.25 -3.26
N THR A 114 -14.20 0.00 -2.99
CA THR A 114 -13.36 1.16 -3.28
C THR A 114 -12.08 1.15 -2.45
N LEU A 115 -12.14 0.79 -1.15
CA LEU A 115 -10.93 0.64 -0.32
C LEU A 115 -9.93 -0.33 -0.96
N GLY A 116 -10.37 -1.50 -1.42
CA GLY A 116 -9.48 -2.47 -2.06
C GLY A 116 -8.90 -2.00 -3.40
N GLN A 117 -9.67 -1.23 -4.18
CA GLN A 117 -9.15 -0.58 -5.38
C GLN A 117 -8.06 0.44 -5.05
N LEU A 118 -8.27 1.26 -4.00
CA LEU A 118 -7.28 2.23 -3.52
C LEU A 118 -6.00 1.54 -3.01
N MET A 119 -6.12 0.40 -2.32
CA MET A 119 -4.96 -0.41 -1.93
C MET A 119 -4.13 -0.86 -3.14
N ASN A 120 -4.79 -1.34 -4.20
CA ASN A 120 -4.10 -1.74 -5.43
C ASN A 120 -3.38 -0.54 -6.08
N GLN A 121 -4.05 0.61 -6.15
CA GLN A 121 -3.47 1.83 -6.70
C GLN A 121 -2.30 2.35 -5.87
N SER A 122 -2.37 2.26 -4.53
CA SER A 122 -1.27 2.58 -3.62
C SER A 122 -0.03 1.73 -3.93
N TYR A 123 -0.19 0.41 -4.07
CA TYR A 123 0.91 -0.47 -4.45
C TYR A 123 1.51 -0.12 -5.83
N ASP A 124 0.66 0.02 -6.86
CA ASP A 124 1.11 0.31 -8.22
C ASP A 124 1.81 1.67 -8.30
N SER A 125 1.30 2.66 -7.57
CA SER A 125 1.91 3.98 -7.46
C SER A 125 3.27 3.91 -6.78
N ASN A 126 3.38 3.19 -5.66
CA ASN A 126 4.65 3.04 -4.96
C ASN A 126 5.71 2.37 -5.85
N LYS A 127 5.33 1.28 -6.52
CA LYS A 127 6.20 0.54 -7.45
C LYS A 127 6.70 1.41 -8.61
N ASN A 128 5.81 2.18 -9.23
CA ASN A 128 6.14 2.88 -10.47
C ASN A 128 6.81 4.24 -10.24
N PHE A 129 6.54 4.88 -9.10
CA PHE A 129 6.89 6.28 -8.90
C PHE A 129 7.74 6.57 -7.65
N TYR A 130 7.89 5.63 -6.70
CA TYR A 130 8.54 5.92 -5.42
C TYR A 130 9.67 4.96 -5.05
N THR A 131 9.40 3.67 -4.89
CA THR A 131 10.41 2.66 -4.55
C THR A 131 10.51 1.55 -5.58
N GLN A 132 11.66 0.86 -5.58
CA GLN A 132 11.78 -0.41 -6.27
C GLN A 132 11.12 -1.49 -5.40
N SER A 133 9.93 -1.94 -5.80
CA SER A 133 9.40 -3.22 -5.31
C SER A 133 10.30 -4.36 -5.76
N THR A 134 10.24 -5.50 -5.07
CA THR A 134 10.95 -6.70 -5.54
C THR A 134 10.08 -7.46 -6.53
N GLN A 135 10.72 -8.28 -7.38
CA GLN A 135 9.99 -9.20 -8.25
C GLN A 135 9.06 -10.14 -7.46
N LYS A 136 9.46 -10.52 -6.24
CA LYS A 136 8.66 -11.40 -5.38
C LYS A 136 7.40 -10.71 -4.88
N GLN A 137 7.54 -9.47 -4.42
CA GLN A 137 6.42 -8.62 -4.03
C GLN A 137 5.43 -8.43 -5.18
N ASP A 138 5.95 -8.11 -6.37
CA ASP A 138 5.15 -7.94 -7.58
C ASP A 138 4.35 -9.19 -7.91
N GLN A 139 4.99 -10.37 -7.84
CA GLN A 139 4.30 -11.63 -8.09
C GLN A 139 3.21 -11.92 -7.07
N LEU A 140 3.44 -11.64 -5.79
CA LEU A 140 2.45 -11.82 -4.73
C LEU A 140 1.22 -10.92 -4.93
N ILE A 141 1.41 -9.67 -5.37
CA ILE A 141 0.31 -8.78 -5.76
C ILE A 141 -0.43 -9.31 -6.98
N ILE A 142 0.30 -9.74 -8.02
CA ILE A 142 -0.30 -10.33 -9.22
C ILE A 142 -1.14 -11.56 -8.87
N PHE A 143 -0.65 -12.46 -8.01
CA PHE A 143 -1.38 -13.64 -7.57
C PHE A 143 -2.63 -13.25 -6.79
N SER A 144 -2.52 -12.30 -5.85
CA SER A 144 -3.67 -11.83 -5.08
C SER A 144 -4.78 -11.32 -5.99
N ARG A 145 -4.45 -10.45 -6.94
CA ARG A 145 -5.39 -9.92 -7.94
C ARG A 145 -5.97 -11.04 -8.81
N LYS A 146 -5.13 -11.94 -9.31
CA LYS A 146 -5.53 -13.08 -10.15
C LYS A 146 -6.53 -14.00 -9.43
N PHE A 147 -6.35 -14.24 -8.13
CA PHE A 147 -7.20 -15.15 -7.36
C PHE A 147 -8.43 -14.48 -6.73
N GLY A 148 -8.65 -13.20 -7.03
CA GLY A 148 -9.89 -12.51 -6.70
C GLY A 148 -9.86 -11.75 -5.37
N SER A 149 -8.70 -11.24 -4.97
CA SER A 149 -8.62 -10.20 -3.94
C SER A 149 -9.42 -8.97 -4.36
N ILE A 150 -10.06 -8.31 -3.40
CA ILE A 150 -10.65 -6.98 -3.60
C ILE A 150 -9.52 -5.94 -3.69
N GLY A 151 -8.53 -6.05 -2.81
CA GLY A 151 -7.33 -5.23 -2.79
C GLY A 151 -6.14 -5.96 -2.21
N ALA A 152 -4.94 -5.60 -2.62
CA ALA A 152 -3.72 -6.13 -2.06
C ALA A 152 -2.65 -5.04 -1.95
N ASN A 153 -1.91 -5.04 -0.85
CA ASN A 153 -0.75 -4.17 -0.65
C ASN A 153 0.33 -4.91 0.16
N ILE A 154 1.49 -4.28 0.32
CA ILE A 154 2.63 -4.84 1.04
C ILE A 154 3.10 -3.86 2.10
N ASP A 155 3.37 -4.38 3.29
CA ASP A 155 4.13 -3.69 4.32
C ASP A 155 5.24 -4.62 4.83
N ARG A 156 6.49 -4.20 4.59
CA ARG A 156 7.69 -4.99 4.87
C ARG A 156 7.63 -6.37 4.17
N ASN A 157 7.51 -7.43 4.95
CA ASN A 157 7.48 -8.82 4.53
C ASN A 157 6.08 -9.44 4.65
N HIS A 158 5.04 -8.59 4.67
CA HIS A 158 3.66 -9.00 4.76
C HIS A 158 2.91 -8.59 3.50
N LEU A 159 2.31 -9.57 2.83
CA LEU A 159 1.27 -9.35 1.85
C LEU A 159 -0.05 -9.22 2.61
N ILE A 160 -0.76 -8.11 2.40
CA ILE A 160 -2.01 -7.79 3.07
C ILE A 160 -3.10 -7.74 2.02
N VAL A 161 -4.08 -8.63 2.13
CA VAL A 161 -5.09 -8.84 1.09
C VAL A 161 -6.48 -8.68 1.67
N LEU A 162 -7.22 -7.70 1.15
CA LEU A 162 -8.64 -7.54 1.42
C LEU A 162 -9.43 -8.51 0.54
N VAL A 163 -10.29 -9.32 1.16
CA VAL A 163 -11.07 -10.37 0.50
C VAL A 163 -12.49 -10.42 1.03
N SER A 164 -13.41 -11.00 0.25
CA SER A 164 -14.66 -11.50 0.82
C SER A 164 -14.35 -12.64 1.79
N LYS A 165 -14.91 -12.62 3.00
CA LYS A 165 -14.63 -13.59 4.07
C LYS A 165 -14.83 -15.04 3.61
N SER A 166 -15.86 -15.29 2.80
CA SER A 166 -16.17 -16.60 2.20
C SER A 166 -15.08 -17.15 1.26
N LYS A 167 -14.22 -16.29 0.70
CA LYS A 167 -13.17 -16.68 -0.24
C LYS A 167 -11.77 -16.75 0.40
N LYS A 168 -11.61 -16.31 1.66
CA LYS A 168 -10.31 -16.14 2.33
C LYS A 168 -9.42 -17.38 2.25
N GLN A 169 -9.94 -18.55 2.64
CA GLN A 169 -9.17 -19.80 2.66
C GLN A 169 -8.76 -20.25 1.26
N LYS A 170 -9.67 -20.15 0.28
CA LYS A 170 -9.40 -20.51 -1.11
C LYS A 170 -8.32 -19.61 -1.71
N ILE A 171 -8.43 -18.29 -1.51
CA ILE A 171 -7.45 -17.32 -2.02
C ILE A 171 -6.07 -17.60 -1.43
N PHE A 172 -5.97 -17.83 -0.12
CA PHE A 172 -4.70 -18.20 0.50
C PHE A 172 -4.10 -19.47 -0.11
N TYR A 173 -4.91 -20.51 -0.27
CA TYR A 173 -4.48 -21.76 -0.89
C TYR A 173 -3.93 -21.53 -2.31
N ASP A 174 -4.67 -20.82 -3.15
CA ASP A 174 -4.30 -20.55 -4.55
C ASP A 174 -2.98 -19.75 -4.64
N ILE A 175 -2.82 -18.72 -3.81
CA ILE A 175 -1.57 -17.94 -3.70
C ILE A 175 -0.42 -18.84 -3.26
N ASN A 176 -0.60 -19.63 -2.20
CA ASN A 176 0.46 -20.48 -1.64
C ASN A 176 0.91 -21.57 -2.62
N GLN A 177 -0.02 -22.19 -3.37
CA GLN A 177 0.33 -23.19 -4.38
C GLN A 177 1.21 -22.59 -5.49
N HIS A 178 0.85 -21.41 -6.00
CA HIS A 178 1.63 -20.75 -7.05
C HIS A 178 2.98 -20.24 -6.53
N TYR A 179 3.01 -19.70 -5.31
CA TYR A 179 4.25 -19.29 -4.67
C TYR A 179 5.21 -20.48 -4.50
N LYS A 180 4.70 -21.62 -4.04
CA LYS A 180 5.49 -22.85 -3.85
C LYS A 180 6.09 -23.37 -5.16
N GLN A 181 5.35 -23.30 -6.26
CA GLN A 181 5.85 -23.72 -7.58
C GLN A 181 7.04 -22.90 -8.06
N ILE A 182 7.09 -21.60 -7.73
CA ILE A 182 8.13 -20.69 -8.20
C ILE A 182 9.33 -20.65 -7.25
N TYR A 183 9.06 -20.62 -5.94
CA TYR A 183 10.08 -20.35 -4.94
C TYR A 183 10.47 -21.57 -4.10
N ASN A 184 9.80 -22.72 -4.29
CA ASN A 184 10.00 -23.94 -3.50
C ASN A 184 9.95 -23.68 -1.97
N ASP A 185 9.07 -22.77 -1.55
CA ASP A 185 8.89 -22.34 -0.17
C ASP A 185 7.39 -22.18 0.11
N ASN A 186 6.99 -22.16 1.39
CA ASN A 186 5.59 -22.00 1.79
C ASN A 186 5.37 -20.63 2.44
N LEU A 187 4.22 -20.06 2.14
CA LEU A 187 3.74 -18.85 2.79
C LEU A 187 3.11 -19.19 4.15
N ARG A 188 3.17 -18.24 5.08
CA ARG A 188 2.56 -18.37 6.40
C ARG A 188 1.42 -17.37 6.56
N LEU A 189 0.25 -17.89 6.92
CA LEU A 189 -0.87 -17.07 7.37
C LEU A 189 -0.62 -16.63 8.82
N ILE A 190 -0.77 -15.33 9.09
CA ILE A 190 -0.66 -14.73 10.43
C ILE A 190 -2.03 -14.25 10.90
#